data_AF-A0A7C3G5Y9-F1
#
_entry.id   AF-A0A7C3G5Y9-F1
#
_cell.length_a   1.000
_cell.length_b   1.000
_cell.length_c   1.000
_cell.angle_alpha   90.00
_cell.angle_beta   90.00
_cell.angle_gamma   90.00
#
_symmetry.space_group_name_H-M   'P 1'
#
loop_
_entity.id
_entity.type
_entity.pdbx_description
1 polymer ?
#
loop_
_entity_poly.entity_id
_entity_poly.type
_entity_poly.pdbx_seq_one_letter_code
_entity_poly.pdbx_strand_id
1 'polypeptide(L)'
;MTKRKLQMTAFSRFFLFLIIFVPATFFGVSYIKGEDGIQTLKNMMGMETTESPQQSTSNTNSETFVNGEVKRLQDELKEKERRLKDLYQENELLKKQADDAKAELQEVKTQLEKIKKAFN
;
A
#
# COMPACT_ATOMS: atom_id res chain seq x y z
N MET A 1 -51.37 -5.15 5.57
CA MET A 1 -50.06 -5.49 6.15
C MET A 1 -49.32 -4.20 6.49
N THR A 2 -49.10 -3.91 7.77
CA THR A 2 -48.47 -2.66 8.22
C THR A 2 -46.95 -2.78 8.13
N LYS A 3 -46.31 -1.97 7.27
CA LYS A 3 -44.84 -1.94 7.12
C LYS A 3 -44.22 -1.39 8.39
N ARG A 4 -43.58 -2.23 9.20
CA ARG A 4 -42.81 -1.79 10.38
C ARG A 4 -41.52 -1.12 9.90
N LYS A 5 -41.32 0.16 10.22
CA LYS A 5 -40.03 0.84 10.00
C LYS A 5 -39.01 0.29 10.99
N LEU A 6 -37.92 -0.28 10.49
CA LEU A 6 -36.81 -0.76 11.33
C LEU A 6 -36.08 0.48 11.90
N GLN A 7 -36.32 0.79 13.16
CA GLN A 7 -35.56 1.85 13.83
C GLN A 7 -34.26 1.25 14.37
N MET A 8 -33.14 1.62 13.74
CA MET A 8 -31.82 1.25 14.25
C MET A 8 -31.52 2.03 15.53
N THR A 9 -31.30 1.31 16.63
CA THR A 9 -30.84 1.85 17.90
C THR A 9 -29.39 2.34 17.79
N ALA A 10 -28.99 3.30 18.63
CA ALA A 10 -27.62 3.81 18.64
C ALA A 10 -26.57 2.70 18.85
N PHE A 11 -26.89 1.72 19.70
CA PHE A 11 -26.07 0.51 19.89
C PHE A 11 -25.89 -0.28 18.59
N SER A 12 -26.95 -0.46 17.80
CA SER A 12 -26.87 -1.18 16.54
C SER A 12 -26.00 -0.46 15.50
N ARG A 13 -26.05 0.88 15.46
CA ARG A 13 -25.15 1.68 14.60
C ARG A 13 -23.69 1.55 15.02
N PHE A 14 -23.41 1.56 16.32
CA PHE A 14 -22.07 1.35 16.86
C PHE A 14 -21.55 -0.06 16.53
N PHE A 15 -22.40 -1.08 16.66
CA PHE A 15 -22.01 -2.46 16.36
C PHE A 15 -21.70 -2.66 14.87
N LEU A 16 -22.50 -2.07 13.97
CA LEU A 16 -22.23 -2.07 12.53
C LEU A 16 -20.91 -1.36 12.20
N PHE A 17 -20.62 -0.24 12.87
CA PHE A 17 -19.32 0.43 12.74
C PHE A 17 -18.19 -0.49 13.19
N LEU A 18 -18.33 -1.16 14.33
CA LEU A 18 -17.29 -2.03 14.88
C LEU A 18 -16.99 -3.22 13.97
N ILE A 19 -18.01 -3.84 13.36
CA ILE A 19 -17.85 -4.94 12.39
C ILE A 19 -16.98 -4.54 11.19
N ILE A 20 -17.07 -3.29 10.74
CA ILE A 20 -16.30 -2.80 9.58
C ILE A 20 -14.94 -2.25 10.04
N PHE A 21 -14.93 -1.49 11.12
CA PHE A 21 -13.78 -0.74 11.59
C PHE A 21 -12.70 -1.63 12.21
N VAL A 22 -13.10 -2.70 12.92
CA VAL A 22 -12.14 -3.61 13.56
C VAL A 22 -11.30 -4.37 12.51
N PRO A 23 -11.89 -5.03 11.50
CA PRO A 23 -11.10 -5.60 10.42
C PRO A 23 -10.26 -4.56 9.70
N ALA A 24 -10.84 -3.41 9.32
CA ALA A 24 -10.11 -2.37 8.59
C ALA A 24 -8.88 -1.87 9.35
N THR A 25 -8.99 -1.67 10.67
CA THR A 25 -7.89 -1.23 11.52
C THR A 25 -6.84 -2.32 11.66
N PHE A 26 -7.26 -3.57 11.85
CA PHE A 26 -6.36 -4.71 11.92
C PHE A 26 -5.53 -4.84 10.64
N PHE A 27 -6.19 -4.81 9.47
CA PHE A 27 -5.53 -4.80 8.17
C PHE A 27 -4.61 -3.58 7.98
N GLY A 28 -5.03 -2.40 8.43
CA GLY A 28 -4.22 -1.18 8.33
C GLY A 28 -2.91 -1.27 9.14
N VAL A 29 -2.98 -1.78 10.38
CA VAL A 29 -1.79 -1.97 11.23
C VAL A 29 -0.88 -3.05 10.66
N SER A 30 -1.43 -4.18 10.19
CA SER A 30 -0.66 -5.25 9.58
C SER A 30 0.05 -4.78 8.30
N TYR A 31 -0.61 -3.97 7.46
CA TYR A 31 -0.02 -3.40 6.24
C TYR A 31 1.18 -2.49 6.54
N ILE A 32 1.10 -1.66 7.58
CA ILE A 32 2.20 -0.78 7.98
C ILE A 32 3.37 -1.57 8.58
N LYS A 33 3.10 -2.68 9.27
CA LYS A 33 4.15 -3.57 9.82
C LYS A 33 4.74 -4.55 8.81
N GLY A 34 4.10 -4.75 7.66
CA GLY A 34 4.48 -5.76 6.68
C GLY A 34 4.11 -7.20 7.09
N GLU A 35 3.20 -7.36 8.05
CA GLU A 35 2.65 -8.67 8.45
C GLU A 35 1.40 -9.01 7.63
N ASP A 36 1.20 -10.29 7.30
CA ASP A 36 -0.01 -10.74 6.61
C ASP A 36 -1.17 -10.91 7.61
N GLY A 37 -2.08 -9.94 7.60
CA GLY A 37 -3.25 -9.93 8.47
C GLY A 37 -4.16 -11.14 8.26
N ILE A 38 -4.31 -11.64 7.02
CA ILE A 38 -5.19 -12.78 6.74
C ILE A 38 -4.61 -14.04 7.36
N GLN A 39 -3.29 -14.24 7.24
CA GLN A 39 -2.61 -15.40 7.81
C GLN A 39 -2.69 -15.39 9.34
N THR A 40 -2.53 -14.22 9.96
CA THR A 40 -2.63 -14.04 11.41
C THR A 40 -4.05 -14.30 11.91
N LEU A 41 -5.08 -13.82 11.21
CA LEU A 41 -6.48 -14.13 11.50
C LEU A 41 -6.78 -15.62 11.34
N LYS A 42 -6.23 -16.27 10.32
CA LYS A 42 -6.41 -17.71 10.08
C LYS A 42 -5.82 -18.55 11.23
N ASN A 43 -4.62 -18.19 11.68
CA ASN A 43 -3.96 -18.83 12.82
C ASN A 43 -4.70 -18.57 14.14
N MET A 44 -5.24 -17.36 14.35
CA MET A 44 -5.93 -16.98 15.57
C MET A 44 -7.38 -17.47 15.64
N MET A 45 -8.04 -17.65 14.48
CA MET A 45 -9.41 -18.15 14.36
C MET A 45 -9.50 -19.68 14.42
N GLY A 46 -8.37 -20.38 14.59
CA GLY A 46 -8.34 -21.84 14.72
C GLY A 46 -8.80 -22.57 13.45
N MET A 47 -8.81 -21.88 12.31
CA MET A 47 -9.18 -22.47 11.02
C MET A 47 -7.94 -23.13 10.39
N GLU A 48 -7.39 -24.12 11.10
CA GLU A 48 -6.56 -25.15 10.50
C GLU A 48 -7.47 -26.03 9.63
N THR A 49 -7.57 -25.70 8.34
CA THR A 49 -7.97 -26.70 7.35
C THR A 49 -6.86 -27.73 7.29
N THR A 50 -7.04 -28.83 8.01
CA THR A 50 -6.22 -30.02 7.91
C THR A 50 -6.31 -30.57 6.48
N GLU A 51 -5.32 -30.24 5.66
CA GLU A 51 -4.59 -31.28 4.94
C GLU A 51 -3.52 -31.82 5.91
N SER A 52 -3.66 -33.10 6.24
CA SER A 52 -2.92 -33.95 7.21
C SER A 52 -1.66 -34.58 6.56
N PRO A 53 -0.80 -35.41 7.20
CA PRO A 53 -0.53 -35.73 8.62
C PRO A 53 0.95 -35.56 9.04
N GLN A 54 1.24 -35.71 10.33
CA GLN A 54 2.61 -35.83 10.86
C GLN A 54 3.25 -37.18 10.49
N GLN A 55 4.35 -37.21 9.73
CA GLN A 55 5.27 -38.35 9.71
C GLN A 55 6.71 -37.95 9.33
N SER A 56 7.65 -38.35 10.18
CA SER A 56 9.10 -38.28 9.98
C SER A 56 9.55 -39.05 8.72
N THR A 57 10.66 -38.59 8.14
CA THR A 57 11.50 -39.20 7.07
C THR A 57 11.24 -38.71 5.65
N SER A 58 11.87 -37.60 5.27
CA SER A 58 13.03 -37.63 4.36
C SER A 58 13.55 -36.19 4.20
N ASN A 59 14.51 -35.82 5.05
CA ASN A 59 15.38 -34.68 4.81
C ASN A 59 16.07 -34.91 3.46
N THR A 60 15.83 -34.06 2.46
CA THR A 60 16.79 -33.62 1.41
C THR A 60 16.09 -32.83 0.27
N ASN A 61 14.77 -32.99 0.03
CA ASN A 61 14.15 -32.44 -1.20
C ASN A 61 13.27 -31.19 -1.06
N SER A 62 12.83 -30.82 0.15
CA SER A 62 11.94 -29.66 0.37
C SER A 62 12.70 -28.35 0.63
N GLU A 63 13.95 -28.41 1.11
CA GLU A 63 14.78 -27.22 1.30
C GLU A 63 15.15 -26.55 -0.04
N THR A 64 15.31 -27.33 -1.12
CA THR A 64 15.69 -26.80 -2.44
C THR A 64 14.59 -25.95 -3.07
N PHE A 65 13.31 -26.27 -2.82
CA PHE A 65 12.18 -25.55 -3.39
C PHE A 65 11.86 -24.27 -2.61
N VAL A 66 11.87 -24.35 -1.27
CA VAL A 66 11.65 -23.19 -0.38
C VAL A 66 12.81 -22.19 -0.52
N ASN A 67 14.06 -22.67 -0.62
CA ASN A 67 15.22 -21.80 -0.82
C ASN A 67 15.23 -21.15 -2.22
N GLY A 68 14.66 -21.82 -3.23
CA GLY A 68 14.45 -21.26 -4.57
C GLY A 68 13.42 -20.12 -4.57
N GLU A 69 12.32 -20.30 -3.83
CA GLU A 69 11.25 -19.30 -3.72
C GLU A 69 11.68 -18.07 -2.92
N VAL A 70 12.38 -18.27 -1.79
CA VAL A 70 12.98 -17.18 -1.01
C VAL A 70 13.98 -16.38 -1.84
N LYS A 71 14.83 -17.06 -2.62
CA LYS A 71 15.78 -16.38 -3.52
C LYS A 71 15.08 -15.56 -4.59
N ARG A 72 14.02 -16.11 -5.19
CA ARG A 72 13.23 -15.42 -6.22
C ARG A 72 12.52 -14.18 -5.66
N LEU A 73 11.96 -14.29 -4.45
CA LEU A 73 11.34 -13.17 -3.75
C LEU A 73 12.37 -12.10 -3.36
N GLN A 74 13.57 -12.50 -2.96
CA GLN A 74 14.65 -11.58 -2.61
C GLN A 74 15.18 -10.83 -3.85
N ASP A 75 15.28 -11.51 -4.99
CA ASP A 75 15.63 -10.90 -6.28
C ASP A 75 14.55 -9.92 -6.74
N GLU A 76 13.27 -10.28 -6.59
CA GLU A 76 12.14 -9.40 -6.90
C GLU A 76 12.11 -8.17 -5.98
N LEU A 77 12.35 -8.34 -4.68
CA LEU A 77 12.44 -7.24 -3.72
C LEU A 77 13.54 -6.25 -4.13
N LYS A 78 14.71 -6.76 -4.48
CA LYS A 78 15.85 -5.97 -4.93
C LYS A 78 15.58 -5.23 -6.23
N GLU A 79 14.85 -5.85 -7.16
CA GLU A 79 14.42 -5.20 -8.40
C GLU A 79 13.41 -4.07 -8.11
N LYS A 80 12.43 -4.33 -7.24
CA LYS A 80 11.42 -3.33 -6.84
C LYS A 80 12.08 -2.15 -6.13
N GLU A 81 13.02 -2.38 -5.22
CA GLU A 81 13.80 -1.33 -4.55
C GLU A 81 14.59 -0.47 -5.54
N ARG A 82 15.23 -1.10 -6.56
CA ARG A 82 15.92 -0.37 -7.63
C ARG A 82 14.97 0.50 -8.42
N ARG A 83 13.84 -0.06 -8.89
CA ARG A 83 12.82 0.72 -9.60
C ARG A 83 12.28 1.86 -8.75
N LEU A 84 12.07 1.64 -7.46
CA LEU A 84 11.62 2.68 -6.54
C LEU A 84 12.63 3.82 -6.48
N LYS A 85 13.91 3.49 -6.33
CA LYS A 85 15.00 4.46 -6.28
C LYS A 85 15.10 5.27 -7.58
N ASP A 86 15.04 4.59 -8.72
CA ASP A 86 15.10 5.24 -10.03
C ASP A 86 13.91 6.19 -10.22
N LEU A 87 12.70 5.76 -9.85
CA LEU A 87 11.48 6.55 -9.95
C LEU A 87 11.49 7.77 -9.01
N TYR A 88 12.06 7.64 -7.81
CA TYR A 88 12.26 8.79 -6.91
C TYR A 88 13.28 9.78 -7.47
N GLN A 89 14.38 9.30 -8.05
CA GLN A 89 15.35 10.18 -8.69
C GLN A 89 14.76 10.92 -9.89
N GLU A 90 13.96 10.22 -10.71
CA GLU A 90 13.26 10.84 -11.83
C GLU A 90 12.27 11.90 -11.36
N ASN A 91 11.49 11.64 -10.31
CA ASN A 91 10.58 12.64 -9.74
C ASN A 91 11.31 13.87 -9.22
N GLU A 92 12.45 13.70 -8.53
CA GLU A 92 13.26 14.82 -8.07
C GLU A 92 13.83 15.65 -9.23
N LEU A 93 14.25 14.99 -10.32
CA LEU A 93 14.71 15.68 -11.53
C LEU A 93 13.57 16.43 -12.23
N LEU A 94 12.41 15.79 -12.40
CA LEU A 94 11.22 16.41 -13.00
C LEU A 94 10.75 17.61 -12.19
N LYS A 95 10.80 17.51 -10.86
CA LYS A 95 10.46 18.62 -9.96
C LYS A 95 11.40 19.80 -10.15
N LYS A 96 12.72 19.57 -10.23
CA LYS A 96 13.69 20.62 -10.54
C LYS A 96 13.41 21.28 -11.90
N GLN A 97 13.18 20.50 -12.94
CA GLN A 97 12.85 21.04 -14.27
C GLN A 97 11.58 21.88 -14.24
N ALA A 98 10.56 21.45 -13.48
CA ALA A 98 9.32 22.21 -13.33
C ALA A 98 9.54 23.54 -12.59
N ASP A 99 10.40 23.55 -11.57
CA ASP A 99 10.76 24.76 -10.83
C ASP A 99 11.58 25.73 -11.70
N ASP A 100 12.55 25.23 -12.46
CA ASP A 100 13.37 26.02 -13.40
C ASP A 100 12.51 26.64 -14.51
N ALA A 101 11.67 25.83 -15.17
CA ALA A 101 10.76 26.32 -16.20
C ALA A 101 9.77 27.36 -15.67
N LYS A 102 9.32 27.20 -14.42
CA LYS A 102 8.45 28.17 -13.75
C LYS A 102 9.17 29.49 -13.47
N ALA A 103 10.45 29.44 -13.09
CA ALA A 103 11.27 30.64 -12.89
C ALA A 103 11.47 31.41 -14.21
N GLU A 104 11.81 30.71 -15.29
CA GLU A 104 11.94 31.32 -16.62
C GLU A 104 10.63 31.97 -17.09
N LEU A 105 9.50 31.29 -16.89
CA LEU A 105 8.18 31.82 -17.26
C LEU A 105 7.85 33.09 -16.46
N GLN A 106 8.18 33.11 -15.16
CA GLN A 106 8.03 34.33 -14.36
C GLN A 106 8.93 35.45 -14.86
N GLU A 107 10.18 35.16 -15.18
CA GLU A 107 11.10 36.17 -15.71
C GLU A 107 10.58 36.77 -17.01
N VAL A 108 10.25 35.94 -17.99
CA VAL A 108 9.68 36.38 -19.29
C VAL A 108 8.41 37.20 -19.07
N LYS A 109 7.54 36.79 -18.14
CA LYS A 109 6.33 37.54 -17.80
C LYS A 109 6.66 38.93 -17.23
N THR A 110 7.66 39.02 -16.35
CA THR A 110 8.08 40.33 -15.81
C THR A 110 8.71 41.22 -16.87
N GLN A 111 9.50 40.67 -17.78
CA GLN A 111 10.07 41.41 -18.90
C GLN A 111 8.97 41.94 -19.83
N LEU A 112 7.96 41.11 -20.14
CA LEU A 112 6.81 41.51 -20.94
C LEU A 112 6.01 42.64 -20.29
N GLU A 113 5.76 42.57 -18.97
CA GLU A 113 5.08 43.64 -18.24
C GLU A 113 5.88 44.95 -18.24
N LYS A 114 7.21 44.89 -18.10
CA LYS A 114 8.08 46.08 -18.20
C LYS A 114 8.02 46.69 -19.61
N ILE A 115 8.10 45.88 -20.65
CA ILE A 115 7.98 46.32 -22.05
C ILE A 115 6.61 46.97 -22.27
N LYS A 116 5.53 46.30 -21.85
CA LYS A 116 4.16 46.82 -21.98
C LYS A 116 4.00 48.17 -21.30
N LYS A 117 4.58 48.37 -20.12
CA LYS A 117 4.58 49.67 -19.42
C LYS A 117 5.42 50.75 -20.10
N ALA A 118 6.45 50.37 -20.87
CA ALA A 118 7.28 51.33 -21.59
C ALA A 118 6.62 51.85 -22.88
N PHE A 119 5.63 51.11 -23.42
CA PHE A 119 4.91 51.45 -24.65
C PHE A 119 3.52 52.08 -24.41
N ASN A 120 3.11 52.24 -23.15
CA ASN A 120 1.80 52.76 -22.75
C ASN A 120 1.92 53.96 -21.82
#